data_AF-A0A7D9HPI1-F1
#
_entry.id   AF-A0A7D9HPI1-F1
#
_cell.length_a   1.000
_cell.length_b   1.000
_cell.length_c   1.000
_cell.angle_alpha   90.00
_cell.angle_beta   90.00
_cell.angle_gamma   90.00
#
_symmetry.space_group_name_H-M   'P 1'
#
loop_
_entity.id
_entity.type
_entity.pdbx_description
1 polymer ?
#
loop_
_entity_poly.entity_id
_entity_poly.type
_entity_poly.pdbx_seq_one_letter_code
_entity_poly.pdbx_strand_id
1 'polypeptide(L)'
;MVAPSITGRKDERLNKIIPVMKNDCISKIVQRDPLIKAFGSIMIEKSGPKDSQFISQKMRELGRLVEGLMSVEKSKNVQLSDFIKPEKFDTVVTAVHIITRFNSQNDQLKVSIPSLALKVGYSIQKCASILSGLGFAYVG
;
A
#
# COMPACT_ATOMS: atom_id res chain seq x y z
N MET A 1 7.20 -18.79 -10.34
CA MET A 1 7.29 -19.27 -8.94
C MET A 1 6.45 -18.31 -8.10
N VAL A 2 5.22 -18.69 -7.75
CA VAL A 2 4.30 -17.81 -7.00
C VAL A 2 4.64 -17.95 -5.52
N ALA A 3 4.93 -16.83 -4.84
CA ALA A 3 5.25 -16.84 -3.42
C ALA A 3 4.13 -17.51 -2.60
N PRO A 4 4.41 -18.58 -1.84
CA PRO A 4 3.41 -19.29 -1.06
C PRO A 4 3.10 -18.50 0.21
N SER A 5 2.32 -17.42 0.14
CA SER A 5 1.80 -16.73 1.34
C SER A 5 0.61 -15.78 1.14
N ILE A 6 0.09 -15.54 -0.08
CA ILE A 6 -1.13 -14.71 -0.25
C ILE A 6 -2.42 -15.50 0.07
N THR A 7 -2.28 -16.70 0.64
CA THR A 7 -3.41 -17.48 1.15
C THR A 7 -4.01 -16.77 2.35
N GLY A 8 -5.33 -16.56 2.36
CA GLY A 8 -6.12 -15.84 3.37
C GLY A 8 -6.10 -16.39 4.80
N ARG A 9 -4.93 -16.74 5.33
CA ARG A 9 -4.71 -17.04 6.74
C ARG A 9 -4.94 -15.75 7.52
N LYS A 10 -5.80 -15.82 8.54
CA LYS A 10 -5.88 -14.73 9.54
C LYS A 10 -4.50 -14.63 10.19
N ASP A 11 -3.78 -13.55 9.92
CA ASP A 11 -2.54 -13.27 10.63
C ASP A 11 -2.88 -12.59 11.95
N GLU A 12 -2.75 -13.33 13.05
CA GLU A 12 -3.04 -12.84 14.40
C GLU A 12 -2.20 -11.62 14.78
N ARG A 13 -1.04 -11.40 14.13
CA ARG A 13 -0.19 -10.23 14.36
C ARG A 13 -0.90 -8.94 13.96
N LEU A 14 -1.72 -8.98 12.91
CA LEU A 14 -2.49 -7.84 12.44
C LEU A 14 -3.62 -7.44 13.40
N ASN A 15 -4.05 -8.34 14.30
CA ASN A 15 -5.08 -8.04 15.31
C ASN A 15 -4.63 -6.96 16.31
N LYS A 16 -3.33 -6.65 16.38
CA LYS A 16 -2.80 -5.55 17.21
C LYS A 16 -2.82 -4.19 16.49
N ILE A 17 -2.94 -4.18 15.16
CA ILE A 17 -2.82 -2.98 14.32
C ILE A 17 -4.17 -2.54 13.79
N ILE A 18 -4.93 -3.48 13.20
CA ILE A 18 -6.17 -3.19 12.50
C ILE A 18 -7.23 -2.55 13.44
N PRO A 19 -7.43 -3.01 14.69
CA PRO A 19 -8.41 -2.38 15.59
C PRO A 19 -8.04 -0.96 16.03
N VAL A 20 -6.75 -0.60 15.97
CA VAL A 20 -6.24 0.74 16.34
C VAL A 20 -6.38 1.73 15.17
N MET A 21 -6.64 1.24 13.96
CA MET A 21 -6.95 2.12 12.83
C MET A 21 -8.28 2.83 13.03
N LYS A 22 -8.35 4.09 12.62
CA LYS A 22 -9.63 4.80 12.47
C LYS A 22 -10.57 3.95 11.61
N ASN A 23 -11.79 3.73 12.07
CA ASN A 23 -12.81 2.98 11.34
C ASN A 23 -13.39 3.84 10.20
N ASP A 24 -12.74 3.85 9.04
CA ASP A 24 -13.15 4.59 7.85
C ASP A 24 -13.03 3.77 6.57
N CYS A 25 -13.30 4.39 5.41
CA CYS A 25 -13.20 3.70 4.11
C CYS A 25 -11.81 3.09 3.89
N ILE A 26 -10.75 3.78 4.31
CA ILE A 26 -9.38 3.33 4.12
C ILE A 26 -9.12 2.06 4.94
N SER A 27 -9.54 1.99 6.20
CA SER A 27 -9.33 0.77 7.00
C SER A 27 -10.09 -0.44 6.43
N LYS A 28 -11.26 -0.23 5.82
CA LYS A 28 -11.99 -1.29 5.11
C LYS A 28 -11.25 -1.78 3.86
N ILE A 29 -10.64 -0.87 3.09
CA ILE A 29 -9.79 -1.22 1.94
C ILE A 29 -8.60 -2.06 2.41
N VAL A 30 -7.89 -1.58 3.44
CA VAL A 30 -6.73 -2.25 4.03
C VAL A 30 -7.07 -3.68 4.50
N GLN A 31 -8.22 -3.88 5.15
CA GLN A 31 -8.64 -5.20 5.64
C GLN A 31 -8.95 -6.19 4.50
N ARG A 32 -9.43 -5.69 3.37
CA ARG A 32 -9.82 -6.49 2.21
C ARG A 32 -8.62 -6.84 1.33
N ASP A 33 -7.65 -5.94 1.21
CA ASP A 33 -6.49 -6.13 0.32
C ASP A 33 -5.48 -7.15 0.90
N PRO A 34 -5.22 -8.30 0.22
CA PRO A 34 -4.30 -9.31 0.70
C PRO A 34 -2.84 -8.86 0.76
N LEU A 35 -2.39 -8.04 -0.19
CA LEU A 35 -1.00 -7.61 -0.29
C LEU A 35 -0.67 -6.56 0.79
N ILE A 36 -1.61 -5.66 1.09
CA ILE A 36 -1.45 -4.70 2.20
C ILE A 36 -1.37 -5.44 3.54
N LYS A 37 -2.15 -6.50 3.74
CA LYS A 37 -2.07 -7.34 4.94
C LYS A 37 -0.70 -8.02 5.06
N ALA A 38 -0.22 -8.65 3.99
CA ALA A 38 1.11 -9.28 3.97
C ALA A 38 2.22 -8.26 4.26
N PHE A 39 2.12 -7.06 3.69
CA PHE A 39 3.03 -5.95 3.98
C PHE A 39 3.05 -5.59 5.47
N GLY A 40 1.87 -5.43 6.09
CA GLY A 40 1.75 -5.14 7.53
C GLY A 40 2.37 -6.23 8.39
N SER A 41 2.10 -7.50 8.09
CA SER A 41 2.66 -8.65 8.80
C SER A 41 4.18 -8.69 8.80
N ILE A 42 4.80 -8.46 7.64
CA ILE A 42 6.26 -8.43 7.49
C ILE A 42 6.86 -7.24 8.24
N MET A 43 6.19 -6.08 8.25
CA MET A 43 6.65 -4.93 9.03
C MET A 43 6.60 -5.20 10.53
N ILE A 44 5.55 -5.86 11.05
CA ILE A 44 5.45 -6.23 12.47
C ILE A 44 6.60 -7.18 12.85
N GLU A 45 6.93 -8.14 11.98
CA GLU A 45 8.03 -9.07 12.21
C GLU A 45 9.39 -8.38 12.30
N LYS A 46 9.63 -7.37 11.45
CA LYS A 46 10.92 -6.65 11.39
C LYS A 46 11.08 -5.58 12.48
N SER A 47 10.01 -4.86 12.79
CA SER A 47 10.05 -3.66 13.66
C SER A 47 9.63 -3.95 15.11
N GLY A 48 8.97 -5.07 15.37
CA GLY A 48 8.41 -5.38 16.68
C GLY A 48 7.13 -4.59 17.02
N PRO A 49 6.48 -4.89 18.16
CA PRO A 49 5.12 -4.43 18.46
C PRO A 49 5.00 -2.93 18.85
N LYS A 50 6.12 -2.23 19.13
CA LYS A 50 6.11 -0.80 19.52
C LYS A 50 5.80 0.14 18.35
N ASP A 51 5.94 -0.33 17.12
CA ASP A 51 5.77 0.48 15.91
C ASP A 51 4.35 0.41 15.33
N SER A 52 3.35 0.04 16.15
CA SER A 52 1.99 -0.22 15.68
C SER A 52 1.34 0.97 14.96
N GLN A 53 1.55 2.19 15.48
CA GLN A 53 1.06 3.41 14.87
C GLN A 53 1.77 3.71 13.53
N PHE A 54 3.08 3.48 13.46
CA PHE A 54 3.86 3.67 12.25
C PHE A 54 3.45 2.67 11.15
N ILE A 55 3.31 1.39 11.50
CA ILE A 55 2.86 0.34 10.59
C ILE A 55 1.43 0.63 10.11
N SER A 56 0.56 1.06 11.02
CA SER A 56 -0.81 1.49 10.69
C SER A 56 -0.80 2.63 9.67
N GLN A 57 0.04 3.66 9.86
CA GLN A 57 0.18 4.74 8.89
C GLN A 57 0.64 4.22 7.52
N LYS A 58 1.63 3.32 7.46
CA LYS A 58 2.10 2.73 6.20
C LYS A 58 1.05 1.89 5.47
N MET A 59 0.32 1.05 6.20
CA MET A 59 -0.79 0.30 5.62
C MET A 59 -1.88 1.23 5.09
N ARG A 60 -2.16 2.35 5.77
CA ARG A 60 -3.15 3.34 5.32
C ARG A 60 -2.66 4.17 4.13
N GLU A 61 -1.36 4.44 3.99
CA GLU A 61 -0.78 5.04 2.78
C GLU A 61 -1.07 4.15 1.56
N LEU A 62 -0.87 2.83 1.69
CA LEU A 62 -1.23 1.87 0.64
C LEU A 62 -2.75 1.79 0.41
N GLY A 63 -3.55 1.86 1.46
CA GLY A 63 -5.01 1.88 1.33
C GLY A 63 -5.52 3.09 0.55
N ARG A 64 -4.90 4.26 0.73
CA ARG A 64 -5.18 5.46 -0.09
C ARG A 64 -4.79 5.25 -1.55
N LEU A 65 -3.64 4.63 -1.81
CA LEU A 65 -3.25 4.29 -3.18
C LEU A 65 -4.31 3.41 -3.85
N VAL A 66 -4.80 2.37 -3.18
CA VAL A 66 -5.86 1.50 -3.72
C VAL A 66 -7.15 2.29 -3.98
N GLU A 67 -7.53 3.22 -3.10
CA GLU A 67 -8.67 4.13 -3.34
C GLU A 67 -8.47 4.98 -4.61
N GLY A 68 -7.24 5.49 -4.82
CA GLY A 68 -6.85 6.18 -6.05
C GLY A 68 -6.99 5.28 -7.29
N LEU A 69 -6.48 4.04 -7.21
CA LEU A 69 -6.59 3.05 -8.29
C LEU A 69 -8.04 2.70 -8.62
N MET A 70 -8.90 2.54 -7.62
CA MET A 70 -10.34 2.34 -7.81
C MET A 70 -10.98 3.48 -8.60
N SER A 71 -10.51 4.72 -8.39
CA SER A 71 -11.00 5.90 -9.09
C SER A 71 -10.53 5.92 -10.56
N VAL A 72 -9.27 5.54 -10.82
CA VAL A 72 -8.72 5.48 -12.18
C VAL A 72 -9.38 4.37 -13.00
N GLU A 73 -9.53 3.18 -12.43
CA GLU A 73 -10.09 2.00 -13.11
C GLU A 73 -11.62 1.97 -13.08
N LYS A 74 -12.26 2.94 -12.39
CA LYS A 74 -13.72 3.03 -12.21
C LYS A 74 -14.34 1.72 -11.68
N SER A 75 -13.59 1.01 -10.83
CA SER A 75 -13.96 -0.29 -10.28
C SER A 75 -13.66 -0.34 -8.79
N LYS A 76 -14.58 -0.93 -8.00
CA LYS A 76 -14.37 -1.19 -6.57
C LYS A 76 -13.65 -2.51 -6.31
N ASN A 77 -13.49 -3.34 -7.34
CA ASN A 77 -12.85 -4.66 -7.24
C ASN A 77 -11.42 -4.58 -7.77
N VAL A 78 -10.58 -3.87 -7.04
CA VAL A 78 -9.16 -3.63 -7.35
C VAL A 78 -8.35 -4.19 -6.19
N GLN A 79 -7.35 -5.01 -6.50
CA GLN A 79 -6.34 -5.44 -5.53
C GLN A 79 -5.00 -4.80 -5.88
N LEU A 80 -4.23 -4.38 -4.87
CA LEU A 80 -2.94 -3.73 -5.09
C LEU A 80 -2.00 -4.58 -5.95
N SER A 81 -2.02 -5.91 -5.78
CA SER A 81 -1.22 -6.87 -6.55
C SER A 81 -1.43 -6.77 -8.06
N ASP A 82 -2.63 -6.38 -8.51
CA ASP A 82 -2.96 -6.27 -9.92
C ASP A 82 -2.24 -5.11 -10.61
N PHE A 83 -1.64 -4.21 -9.84
CA PHE A 83 -1.00 -2.98 -10.33
C PHE A 83 0.52 -2.96 -10.13
N ILE A 84 1.08 -3.98 -9.46
CA ILE A 84 2.54 -4.12 -9.28
C ILE A 84 3.12 -4.85 -10.49
N LYS A 85 3.05 -4.22 -11.66
CA LYS A 85 3.64 -4.71 -12.91
C LYS A 85 3.96 -3.54 -13.86
N PRO A 86 4.97 -3.68 -14.75
CA PRO A 86 5.40 -2.60 -15.63
C PRO A 86 4.25 -1.97 -16.44
N GLU A 87 3.31 -2.80 -16.92
CA GLU A 87 2.19 -2.36 -17.78
C GLU A 87 1.16 -1.50 -17.04
N LYS A 88 1.21 -1.48 -15.70
CA LYS A 88 0.31 -0.69 -14.84
C LYS A 88 1.00 0.53 -14.22
N PHE A 89 2.27 0.80 -14.57
CA PHE A 89 3.04 1.89 -13.98
C PHE A 89 2.35 3.24 -14.14
N ASP A 90 1.91 3.60 -15.35
CA ASP A 90 1.23 4.88 -15.61
C ASP A 90 -0.10 4.99 -14.85
N THR A 91 -0.82 3.88 -14.68
CA THR A 91 -2.04 3.82 -13.86
C THR A 91 -1.71 4.13 -12.40
N VAL A 92 -0.64 3.54 -11.87
CA VAL A 92 -0.17 3.78 -10.49
C VAL A 92 0.27 5.23 -10.31
N VAL A 93 1.05 5.79 -11.23
CA VAL A 93 1.46 7.21 -11.21
C VAL A 93 0.23 8.12 -11.20
N THR A 94 -0.75 7.84 -12.06
CA THR A 94 -2.02 8.58 -12.10
C THR A 94 -2.75 8.52 -10.76
N ALA A 95 -2.84 7.33 -10.14
CA ALA A 95 -3.45 7.19 -8.82
C ALA A 95 -2.67 7.95 -7.73
N VAL A 96 -1.33 7.96 -7.79
CA VAL A 96 -0.47 8.75 -6.88
C VAL A 96 -0.75 10.25 -7.04
N HIS A 97 -0.91 10.75 -8.27
CA HIS A 97 -1.29 12.13 -8.51
C HIS A 97 -2.63 12.49 -7.87
N ILE A 98 -3.64 11.63 -7.99
CA ILE A 98 -4.95 11.82 -7.36
C ILE A 98 -4.81 11.94 -5.83
N ILE A 99 -4.13 10.99 -5.17
CA ILE A 99 -4.06 10.95 -3.70
C ILE A 99 -3.16 12.06 -3.11
N THR A 100 -2.19 12.55 -3.90
CA THR A 100 -1.31 13.66 -3.51
C THR A 100 -1.90 15.04 -3.83
N ARG A 101 -3.13 15.06 -4.40
CA ARG A 101 -3.81 16.26 -4.89
C ARG A 101 -2.89 17.06 -5.83
N PHE A 102 -2.25 16.34 -6.74
CA PHE A 102 -1.44 16.94 -7.78
C PHE A 102 -2.31 17.88 -8.62
N ASN A 103 -1.96 19.15 -8.67
CA ASN A 103 -2.65 20.14 -9.49
C ASN A 103 -1.67 20.68 -10.53
N SER A 104 -1.94 20.39 -11.81
CA SER A 104 -1.27 21.02 -12.95
C SER A 104 -2.01 22.33 -13.23
N GLN A 105 -1.68 23.37 -12.48
CA GLN A 105 -2.08 24.73 -12.85
C GLN A 105 -0.80 25.51 -13.19
N ASN A 106 -0.77 26.05 -14.42
CA ASN A 106 0.24 26.98 -14.93
C ASN A 106 1.67 26.42 -15.05
N ASP A 107 1.86 25.24 -15.63
CA ASP A 107 3.18 24.62 -15.86
C ASP A 107 4.06 24.41 -14.62
N GLN A 108 3.51 24.57 -13.42
CA GLN A 108 4.19 24.30 -12.16
C GLN A 108 3.66 23.01 -11.57
N LEU A 109 4.56 22.02 -11.46
CA LEU A 109 4.30 20.72 -10.84
C LEU A 109 4.09 20.89 -9.32
N LYS A 110 2.89 21.27 -8.89
CA LYS A 110 2.60 21.45 -7.46
C LYS A 110 2.00 20.17 -6.89
N VAL A 111 2.88 19.26 -6.45
CA VAL A 111 2.48 18.17 -5.56
C VAL A 111 2.19 18.79 -4.20
N SER A 112 0.95 18.71 -3.72
CA SER A 112 0.59 19.31 -2.42
C SER A 112 1.28 18.61 -1.24
N ILE A 113 1.67 17.34 -1.42
CA ILE A 113 2.38 16.53 -0.40
C ILE A 113 3.50 15.68 -1.07
N PRO A 114 4.67 16.27 -1.43
CA PRO A 114 5.75 15.55 -2.11
C PRO A 114 6.27 14.35 -1.30
N SER A 115 6.28 14.48 0.03
CA SER A 115 6.67 13.41 0.94
C SER A 115 5.74 12.19 0.88
N LEU A 116 4.46 12.37 0.52
CA LEU A 116 3.52 11.26 0.38
C LEU A 116 3.82 10.43 -0.88
N ALA A 117 4.18 11.07 -2.00
CA ALA A 117 4.57 10.36 -3.22
C ALA A 117 5.81 9.47 -2.96
N LEU A 118 6.83 10.01 -2.31
CA LEU A 118 8.04 9.25 -1.93
C LEU A 118 7.72 8.08 -0.99
N LYS A 119 6.91 8.33 0.05
CA LYS A 119 6.51 7.30 1.03
C LYS A 119 5.71 6.16 0.38
N VAL A 120 4.82 6.49 -0.55
CA VAL A 120 4.04 5.51 -1.31
C VAL A 120 4.94 4.73 -2.26
N GLY A 121 5.86 5.39 -2.97
CA GLY A 121 6.84 4.73 -3.83
C GLY A 121 7.69 3.68 -3.10
N TYR A 122 8.23 4.03 -1.92
CA TYR A 122 8.96 3.07 -1.08
C TYR A 122 8.09 1.89 -0.63
N SER A 123 6.83 2.14 -0.29
CA SER A 123 5.90 1.09 0.12
C SER A 123 5.54 0.16 -1.05
N ILE A 124 5.36 0.70 -2.26
CA ILE A 124 5.17 -0.07 -3.50
C ILE A 124 6.38 -0.96 -3.78
N GLN A 125 7.60 -0.44 -3.63
CA GLN A 125 8.82 -1.23 -3.83
C GLN A 125 8.87 -2.45 -2.90
N LYS A 126 8.51 -2.27 -1.62
CA LYS A 126 8.38 -3.39 -0.69
C LYS A 126 7.30 -4.38 -1.11
N CYS A 127 6.14 -3.91 -1.56
CA CYS A 127 5.08 -4.77 -2.08
C CYS A 127 5.56 -5.59 -3.29
N ALA A 128 6.34 -5.01 -4.20
CA ALA A 128 6.96 -5.73 -5.31
C ALA A 128 7.91 -6.83 -4.82
N SER A 129 8.77 -6.54 -3.85
CA SER A 129 9.65 -7.55 -3.25
C SER A 129 8.86 -8.70 -2.60
N ILE A 130 7.73 -8.40 -1.94
CA ILE A 130 6.84 -9.42 -1.37
C ILE A 130 6.28 -10.33 -2.45
N LEU A 131 5.78 -9.78 -3.55
CA LEU A 131 5.23 -10.56 -4.67
C LEU A 131 6.28 -11.42 -5.37
N SER A 132 7.51 -10.92 -5.50
CA SER A 132 8.64 -11.65 -6.08
C SER A 132 9.18 -12.76 -5.16
N GLY A 133 8.63 -12.95 -3.95
CA GLY A 133 9.15 -13.89 -2.96
C GLY A 133 10.45 -13.42 -2.27
N LEU A 134 10.91 -12.22 -2.59
CA LEU A 134 12.10 -11.56 -2.03
C LEU A 134 11.77 -10.71 -0.80
N GLY A 135 10.58 -10.86 -0.20
CA GLY A 135 10.13 -10.06 0.96
C GLY A 135 11.11 -10.08 2.16
N PHE A 136 11.98 -11.09 2.21
CA PHE A 136 13.06 -11.24 3.19
C PHE A 136 14.45 -10.78 2.68
N ALA A 137 14.67 -10.66 1.37
CA ALA A 137 16.02 -10.59 0.76
C ALA A 137 16.55 -9.17 0.48
N TYR A 138 15.71 -8.13 0.47
CA TYR A 138 16.17 -6.75 0.26
C TYR A 138 15.97 -5.89 1.51
N VAL A 139 16.93 -5.97 2.44
CA VAL A 139 17.30 -4.85 3.34
C VAL A 139 18.80 -4.99 3.64
N GLY A 140 19.62 -4.30 2.84
CA GLY A 140 20.92 -3.77 3.23
C GLY A 140 20.80 -2.25 3.27
#